data_AF-Q0FLJ4-F1
#
_entry.id   AF-Q0FLJ4-F1
#
_cell.length_a   1.000
_cell.length_b   1.000
_cell.length_c   1.000
_cell.angle_alpha   90.00
_cell.angle_beta   90.00
_cell.angle_gamma   90.00
#
_symmetry.space_group_name_H-M   'P 1'
#
loop_
_entity.id
_entity.type
_entity.pdbx_description
1 polymer ?
#
loop_
_entity_poly.entity_id
_entity_poly.type
_entity_poly.pdbx_seq_one_letter_code
_entity_poly.pdbx_strand_id
1 'polypeptide(L)' 'MGLEEFTRRFTAEAKRLAGFDTFDDGQSVEDYCKGVAASYHADPLYREEGPEACAESDVSYWGEE' A
#
# COMPACT_ATOMS: atom_id res chain seq x y z
N MET A 1 -5.42 7.36 -13.17
CA MET A 1 -5.47 7.63 -11.72
C MET A 1 -4.29 8.51 -11.34
N GLY A 2 -4.51 9.58 -10.58
CA GLY A 2 -3.42 10.41 -10.04
C GLY A 2 -2.73 9.74 -8.85
N LEU A 3 -1.52 10.17 -8.49
CA LEU A 3 -0.76 9.60 -7.36
C LEU A 3 -1.51 9.70 -6.03
N GLU A 4 -2.18 10.83 -5.76
CA GLU A 4 -2.97 11.00 -4.53
C GLU A 4 -4.10 9.98 -4.42
N GLU A 5 -4.82 9.74 -5.52
CA GLU A 5 -5.89 8.75 -5.56
C GLU A 5 -5.35 7.31 -5.44
N PHE A 6 -4.22 7.04 -6.08
CA PHE A 6 -3.54 5.75 -5.98
C PHE A 6 -3.10 5.46 -4.54
N THR A 7 -2.44 6.44 -3.91
CA THR A 7 -1.96 6.35 -2.53
C THR A 7 -3.12 6.12 -1.57
N ARG A 8 -4.24 6.85 -1.74
CA ARG A 8 -5.42 6.70 -0.89
C ARG A 8 -6.02 5.30 -0.99
N ARG A 9 -6.17 4.77 -2.21
CA ARG A 9 -6.76 3.44 -2.44
C ARG A 9 -5.84 2.32 -1.95
N PHE A 10 -4.53 2.44 -2.23
CA PHE A 10 -3.52 1.50 -1.77
C PHE A 10 -3.48 1.44 -0.25
N THR A 11 -3.42 2.59 0.42
CA THR A 11 -3.40 2.66 1.88
C THR A 11 -4.67 2.09 2.51
N ALA A 12 -5.85 2.39 1.95
CA ALA A 12 -7.11 1.90 2.47
C ALA A 12 -7.22 0.38 2.38
N GLU A 13 -6.79 -0.19 1.24
CA GLU A 13 -6.81 -1.63 1.04
C GLU A 13 -5.76 -2.33 1.91
N ALA A 14 -4.55 -1.77 2.02
CA ALA A 14 -3.49 -2.33 2.82
C ALA A 14 -3.88 -2.42 4.31
N LYS A 15 -4.48 -1.35 4.86
CA LYS A 15 -5.03 -1.36 6.23
C LYS A 15 -6.18 -2.37 6.40
N ARG A 16 -7.06 -2.50 5.40
CA ARG A 16 -8.17 -3.46 5.42
C ARG A 16 -7.68 -4.90 5.47
N LEU A 17 -6.63 -5.22 4.72
CA LEU A 17 -6.05 -6.56 4.65
C LEU A 17 -5.21 -6.88 5.89
N ALA A 18 -4.40 -5.91 6.33
CA ALA A 18 -3.51 -6.06 7.47
C ALA A 18 -4.26 -6.13 8.81
N GLY A 19 -5.39 -5.41 8.95
CA GLY A 19 -6.16 -5.35 10.18
C GLY A 19 -5.53 -4.46 11.28
N PHE A 20 -4.46 -3.73 10.95
CA PHE A 20 -3.79 -2.78 11.83
C PHE A 20 -3.44 -1.48 11.11
N ASP A 21 -3.12 -0.45 11.89
CA ASP A 21 -2.74 0.89 11.40
C ASP A 21 -1.25 1.21 11.61
N THR A 22 -0.54 0.44 12.43
CA THR A 22 0.85 0.66 12.83
C THR A 22 1.57 -0.68 12.94
N PHE A 23 2.76 -0.77 12.33
CA PHE A 23 3.66 -1.93 12.41
C PHE A 23 4.32 -2.03 13.80
N ASP A 24 4.91 -3.18 14.14
CA ASP A 24 5.57 -3.39 15.44
C ASP A 24 6.71 -2.40 15.74
N ASP A 25 7.43 -1.93 14.70
CA ASP A 25 8.49 -0.91 14.83
C ASP A 25 7.95 0.52 15.08
N GLY A 26 6.63 0.70 15.13
CA GLY A 26 5.98 1.99 15.39
C GLY A 26 5.75 2.86 14.14
N GLN A 27 6.16 2.40 12.96
CA GLN A 27 5.83 3.05 11.69
C GLN A 27 4.33 2.88 11.38
N SER A 28 3.66 3.94 10.96
CA SER A 28 2.27 3.85 10.52
C SER A 28 2.17 3.28 9.10
N VAL A 29 1.16 2.43 8.86
CA VAL A 29 0.86 1.88 7.52
C VAL A 29 0.68 2.99 6.49
N GLU A 30 0.08 4.11 6.87
CA GLU A 30 -0.10 5.25 6.00
C GLU A 30 1.23 5.89 5.55
N ASP A 31 2.20 6.01 6.44
CA ASP A 31 3.49 6.65 6.13
C ASP A 31 4.30 5.76 5.19
N TYR A 32 4.33 4.46 5.49
CA TYR A 32 4.87 3.44 4.60
C TYR A 32 4.20 3.49 3.21
N CYS A 33 2.86 3.48 3.16
CA CYS A 33 2.13 3.46 1.90
C CYS A 33 2.37 4.71 1.06
N LYS A 34 2.52 5.90 1.68
CA LYS A 34 2.89 7.13 0.97
C LYS A 34 4.26 7.03 0.30
N GLY A 35 5.24 6.40 0.97
CA GLY A 35 6.58 6.19 0.42
C GLY A 35 6.57 5.21 -0.76
N VAL A 36 5.82 4.12 -0.63
CA VAL A 36 5.80 3.04 -1.64
C VAL A 36 4.90 3.35 -2.83
N ALA A 37 3.77 4.03 -2.63
CA ALA A 37 2.79 4.34 -3.68
C ALA A 37 3.39 5.11 -4.85
N ALA A 38 4.39 5.98 -4.62
CA ALA A 38 5.07 6.70 -5.69
C ALA A 38 5.81 5.75 -6.66
N SER A 39 6.45 4.72 -6.13
CA SER A 39 7.19 3.73 -6.92
C SER A 39 6.24 2.85 -7.75
N TYR A 40 5.15 2.36 -7.15
CA TYR A 40 4.13 1.59 -7.87
C TYR A 40 3.38 2.44 -8.88
N HIS A 41 3.08 3.70 -8.55
CA HIS A 41 2.45 4.58 -9.50
C HIS A 41 3.38 4.90 -10.66
N ALA A 42 4.69 5.04 -10.46
CA ALA A 42 5.65 5.35 -11.52
C ALA A 42 5.79 4.22 -12.56
N ASP A 43 5.70 2.97 -12.12
CA ASP A 43 5.79 1.80 -12.98
C ASP A 43 4.48 1.54 -13.75
N PRO A 44 4.50 1.43 -15.08
CA PRO A 44 3.29 1.19 -15.86
C PRO A 44 2.62 -0.16 -15.57
N LEU A 45 3.37 -1.19 -15.19
CA LEU A 45 2.82 -2.51 -14.85
C LEU A 45 1.98 -2.42 -13.57
N TYR A 46 2.57 -1.91 -12.49
CA TYR A 46 1.89 -1.77 -11.21
C TYR A 46 0.75 -0.74 -11.26
N ARG A 47 0.89 0.31 -12.09
CA ARG A 47 -0.19 1.26 -12.34
C ARG A 47 -1.38 0.61 -13.06
N GLU A 48 -1.14 -0.34 -13.96
CA GLU A 48 -2.18 -1.08 -14.67
C GLU A 48 -2.88 -2.11 -13.78
N GLU A 49 -2.12 -2.86 -12.96
CA GLU A 49 -2.68 -3.78 -11.96
C GLU A 49 -3.54 -3.05 -10.92
N GLY A 50 -3.11 -1.84 -10.54
CA GLY A 50 -3.85 -0.95 -9.69
C GLY A 50 -3.49 -1.05 -8.21
N PRO A 51 -3.95 -0.07 -7.41
CA PRO A 51 -3.52 0.08 -6.03
C PRO A 51 -3.98 -1.06 -5.11
N GLU A 52 -5.12 -1.71 -5.40
CA GLU A 52 -5.60 -2.84 -4.59
C GLU A 52 -4.73 -4.09 -4.75
N ALA A 53 -4.37 -4.45 -5.98
CA ALA A 53 -3.48 -5.59 -6.24
C ALA A 53 -2.08 -5.36 -5.65
N CYS A 54 -1.59 -4.11 -5.68
CA CYS A 54 -0.35 -3.74 -5.00
C CYS A 54 -0.45 -3.95 -3.49
N ALA A 55 -1.59 -3.61 -2.86
CA ALA A 55 -1.80 -3.83 -1.43
C ALA A 55 -1.87 -5.32 -1.07
N GLU A 56 -2.57 -6.13 -1.87
CA GLU A 56 -2.62 -7.59 -1.67
C GLU A 56 -1.24 -8.23 -1.73
N SER A 57 -0.43 -7.83 -2.70
CA SER A 57 0.95 -8.30 -2.82
C SER A 57 1.78 -7.88 -1.61
N ASP A 58 1.75 -6.60 -1.25
CA ASP A 58 2.62 -6.05 -0.21
C ASP A 58 2.29 -6.56 1.19
N VAL A 59 1.00 -6.58 1.56
CA VAL A 59 0.54 -7.08 2.88
C VAL A 59 0.88 -8.56 3.08
N SER A 60 0.87 -9.35 2.01
CA SER A 60 1.28 -10.77 2.05
C SER A 60 2.73 -10.95 2.52
N TYR A 61 3.59 -9.95 2.31
CA TYR A 61 4.99 -9.97 2.74
C TYR A 61 5.24 -9.34 4.12
N TRP A 62 4.26 -8.64 4.71
CA TRP A 62 4.43 -7.99 6.01
C TRP A 62 4.60 -9.01 7.14
N GLY A 63 4.06 -10.22 6.99
CA GLY A 63 4.34 -11.35 7.88
C GLY A 63 3.90 -11.14 9.33
N GLU A 64 2.95 -10.23 9.58
CA GLU A 64 2.38 -9.99 10.90
C GLU A 64 1.28 -11.03 11.15
N GLU A 65 1.46 -11.88 12.17
CA GLU A 65 0.47 -12.86 12.67
C GLU A 65 -0.38 -12.29 13.81
#